data_AF-A0A1L8DPZ8-F1
#
_entry.id   AF-A0A1L8DPZ8-F1
#
_cell.length_a   1.000
_cell.length_b   1.000
_cell.length_c   1.000
_cell.angle_alpha   90.00
_cell.angle_beta   90.00
_cell.angle_gamma   90.00
#
_symmetry.space_group_name_H-M   'P 1'
#
loop_
_entity.id
_entity.type
_entity.pdbx_description
1 polymer ?
#
loop_
_entity_poly.entity_id
_entity_poly.type
_entity_poly.pdbx_seq_one_letter_code
_entity_poly.pdbx_strand_id
1 'polypeptide(L)'
;MAALAVIISHTISQVYQLTCIFAQTGGSIRHIRQFLIVQRKNHKIYNYLRSTGLVSSINTANCFLNTHPVEFSVDDNATMTDPDVVYRCPIILEPRDGLSVRVLGEILPTCERFSINLVLNTPERDIALHVNPRLPQNYIVRNSRVGGVWGNEERTSALPFSLHRGSSFIIQILFTTSSYLISVNGRHVAAFVHRLPFTKVKCVEVRGDVHDVQSDQAYAETYPELVKNSNRLQTIRHLDDDDDPTVALSDNNKIHVPFYGSFESPFRSGHLLHIRA
;
A
#
# COMPACT_ATOMS: atom_id res chain seq x y z
N MET A 1 6.68 -30.64 -10.80
CA MET A 1 7.92 -30.54 -9.98
C MET A 1 8.40 -29.10 -9.82
N ALA A 2 8.60 -28.32 -10.89
CA ALA A 2 9.02 -26.92 -10.80
C ALA A 2 8.00 -25.99 -10.09
N ALA A 3 6.70 -26.14 -10.34
CA ALA A 3 5.66 -25.35 -9.66
C ALA A 3 5.56 -25.63 -8.15
N LEU A 4 5.80 -26.89 -7.75
CA LEU A 4 5.85 -27.27 -6.32
C LEU A 4 7.08 -26.65 -5.64
N ALA A 5 8.23 -26.63 -6.33
CA ALA A 5 9.46 -26.02 -5.84
C ALA A 5 9.36 -24.49 -5.69
N VAL A 6 8.65 -23.81 -6.60
CA VAL A 6 8.38 -22.36 -6.51
C VAL A 6 7.43 -22.05 -5.34
N ILE A 7 6.37 -22.85 -5.15
CA ILE A 7 5.44 -22.70 -4.03
C ILE A 7 6.14 -22.96 -2.70
N ILE A 8 6.98 -23.99 -2.62
CA ILE A 8 7.79 -24.33 -1.44
C ILE A 8 8.82 -23.23 -1.16
N SER A 9 9.47 -22.67 -2.18
CA SER A 9 10.42 -21.56 -2.02
C SER A 9 9.74 -20.27 -1.53
N HIS A 10 8.55 -19.95 -2.04
CA HIS A 10 7.77 -18.79 -1.61
C HIS A 10 7.22 -18.95 -0.19
N THR A 11 6.74 -20.15 0.16
CA THR A 11 6.27 -20.44 1.52
C THR A 11 7.41 -20.49 2.52
N ILE A 12 8.58 -21.03 2.16
CA ILE A 12 9.78 -20.99 3.02
C ILE A 12 10.27 -19.55 3.19
N SER A 13 10.27 -18.72 2.13
CA SER A 13 10.64 -17.30 2.22
C SER A 13 9.69 -16.50 3.11
N GLN A 14 8.38 -16.77 3.03
CA GLN A 14 7.38 -16.14 3.91
C GLN A 14 7.49 -16.64 5.36
N VAL A 15 7.76 -17.93 5.58
CA VAL A 15 8.04 -18.50 6.91
C VAL A 15 9.34 -17.93 7.50
N TYR A 16 10.35 -17.65 6.67
CA TYR A 16 11.59 -16.98 7.07
C TYR A 16 11.32 -15.53 7.52
N GLN A 17 10.56 -14.76 6.74
CA GLN A 17 10.14 -13.39 7.11
C GLN A 17 9.29 -13.37 8.40
N LEU A 18 8.45 -14.39 8.60
CA LEU A 18 7.62 -14.58 9.79
C LEU A 18 8.44 -14.89 11.05
N THR A 19 9.57 -15.59 10.91
CA THR A 19 10.45 -15.94 12.04
C THR A 19 11.28 -14.73 12.48
N CYS A 20 11.68 -13.85 11.55
CA CYS A 20 12.38 -12.60 11.86
C CYS A 20 11.51 -11.63 12.67
N ILE A 21 10.22 -11.50 12.35
CA ILE A 21 9.28 -10.63 13.09
C ILE A 21 9.02 -11.17 14.51
N PHE A 22 9.00 -12.49 14.67
CA PHE A 22 8.78 -13.15 15.97
C PHE A 22 9.97 -12.98 16.91
N ALA A 23 11.20 -13.04 16.39
CA ALA A 23 12.43 -12.86 17.17
C ALA A 23 12.66 -11.40 17.62
N GLN A 24 12.19 -10.41 16.85
CA GLN A 24 12.47 -8.99 17.10
C GLN A 24 11.52 -8.29 18.09
N THR A 25 10.37 -8.89 18.44
CA THR A 25 9.29 -8.17 19.19
C THR A 25 9.01 -8.68 20.60
N GLY A 26 9.87 -9.55 21.16
CA GLY A 26 9.82 -9.89 22.58
C GLY A 26 8.48 -10.46 23.08
N GLY A 27 7.80 -11.29 22.27
CA GLY A 27 6.75 -12.22 22.73
C GLY A 27 5.61 -11.62 23.57
N SER A 28 4.80 -10.71 23.03
CA SER A 28 3.55 -10.27 23.70
C SER A 28 2.29 -10.89 23.06
N ILE A 29 1.41 -11.45 23.91
CA ILE A 29 0.13 -12.10 23.56
C ILE A 29 -0.82 -11.18 22.74
N ARG A 30 -0.68 -9.85 22.86
CA ARG A 30 -1.46 -8.90 22.05
C ARG A 30 -1.13 -8.99 20.55
N HIS A 31 0.13 -9.24 20.20
CA HIS A 31 0.57 -9.37 18.81
C HIS A 31 0.21 -10.73 18.20
N ILE A 32 0.04 -11.78 19.03
CA ILE A 32 -0.50 -13.08 18.61
C ILE A 32 -1.97 -12.94 18.18
N ARG A 33 -2.77 -12.11 18.86
CA ARG A 33 -4.14 -11.79 18.41
C ARG A 33 -4.15 -11.04 17.09
N GLN A 34 -3.25 -10.08 16.89
CA GLN A 34 -3.10 -9.36 15.62
C GLN A 34 -2.67 -10.31 14.48
N PHE A 35 -1.74 -11.21 14.76
CA PHE A 35 -1.30 -12.29 13.87
C PHE A 35 -2.46 -13.21 13.47
N LEU A 36 -3.27 -13.68 14.42
CA LEU A 36 -4.43 -14.54 14.15
C LEU A 36 -5.52 -13.81 13.33
N ILE A 37 -5.68 -12.49 13.50
CA ILE A 37 -6.63 -11.67 12.74
C ILE A 37 -6.15 -11.48 11.29
N VAL A 38 -4.84 -11.27 11.08
CA VAL A 38 -4.22 -11.17 9.74
C VAL A 38 -4.28 -12.52 9.01
N GLN A 39 -4.01 -13.63 9.71
CA GLN A 39 -4.12 -14.98 9.15
C GLN A 39 -5.58 -15.38 8.84
N ARG A 40 -6.57 -14.88 9.59
CA ARG A 40 -8.00 -15.12 9.33
C ARG A 40 -8.48 -14.56 7.98
N LYS A 41 -7.83 -13.50 7.46
CA LYS A 41 -8.18 -12.88 6.16
C LYS A 41 -7.49 -13.54 4.95
N ASN A 42 -6.45 -14.35 5.18
CA ASN A 42 -5.81 -15.17 4.13
C ASN A 42 -6.46 -16.56 4.07
N HIS A 43 -7.67 -16.62 3.52
CA HIS A 43 -8.53 -17.82 3.42
C HIS A 43 -7.82 -19.06 2.82
N LYS A 44 -6.74 -18.88 2.05
CA LYS A 44 -5.96 -19.97 1.44
C LYS A 44 -5.01 -20.68 2.42
N ILE A 45 -4.43 -19.96 3.38
CA ILE A 45 -3.43 -20.51 4.33
C ILE A 45 -4.13 -21.27 5.45
N TYR A 46 -5.22 -20.71 6.01
CA TYR A 46 -6.01 -21.37 7.04
C TYR A 46 -6.62 -22.70 6.56
N ASN A 47 -7.14 -22.73 5.33
CA ASN A 47 -7.69 -23.95 4.74
C ASN A 47 -6.61 -24.98 4.40
N TYR A 48 -5.42 -24.55 3.99
CA TYR A 48 -4.27 -25.44 3.76
C TYR A 48 -3.80 -26.09 5.07
N LEU A 49 -3.56 -25.31 6.13
CA LEU A 49 -3.11 -25.82 7.44
C LEU A 49 -4.16 -26.71 8.13
N ARG A 50 -5.46 -26.44 7.91
CA ARG A 50 -6.55 -27.29 8.39
C ARG A 50 -6.66 -28.59 7.59
N SER A 51 -6.43 -28.55 6.28
CA SER A 51 -6.48 -29.72 5.40
C SER A 51 -5.35 -30.73 5.65
N THR A 52 -4.23 -30.28 6.21
CA THR A 52 -3.03 -31.10 6.48
C THR A 52 -2.91 -31.56 7.93
N GLY A 53 -3.85 -31.20 8.82
CA GLY A 53 -3.85 -31.64 10.22
C GLY A 53 -2.73 -31.07 11.11
N LEU A 54 -1.96 -30.10 10.60
CA LEU A 54 -0.73 -29.57 11.23
C LEU A 54 -0.97 -28.52 12.33
N VAL A 55 -2.22 -28.25 12.70
CA VAL A 55 -2.57 -27.22 13.70
C VAL A 55 -2.04 -27.56 15.10
N SER A 56 -1.84 -28.85 15.41
CA SER A 56 -1.45 -29.33 16.74
C SER A 56 0.05 -29.61 16.94
N SER A 57 0.90 -29.38 15.93
CA SER A 57 2.28 -29.93 15.91
C SER A 57 3.41 -28.90 16.02
N ILE A 58 3.11 -27.63 16.33
CA ILE A 58 4.15 -26.60 16.43
C ILE A 58 4.78 -26.65 17.83
N ASN A 59 5.91 -27.34 17.94
CA ASN A 59 6.79 -27.27 19.11
C ASN A 59 7.81 -26.13 18.91
N THR A 60 7.68 -25.06 19.70
CA THR A 60 8.41 -23.78 19.54
C THR A 60 9.84 -23.77 20.08
N ALA A 61 10.44 -24.92 20.39
CA ALA A 61 11.70 -24.95 21.15
C ALA A 61 13.00 -24.91 20.33
N ASN A 62 13.03 -25.33 19.06
CA ASN A 62 14.30 -25.43 18.31
C ASN A 62 14.12 -25.23 16.81
N CYS A 63 14.44 -24.04 16.30
CA CYS A 63 14.67 -23.81 14.87
C CYS A 63 15.93 -22.96 14.68
N PHE A 64 17.01 -23.57 14.20
CA PHE A 64 18.25 -22.89 13.79
C PHE A 64 18.36 -22.92 12.27
N LEU A 65 18.72 -21.81 11.62
CA LEU A 65 19.28 -21.82 10.26
C LEU A 65 20.25 -20.65 10.03
N ASN A 66 21.44 -20.99 9.54
CA ASN A 66 22.41 -20.10 8.91
C ASN A 66 22.38 -20.31 7.39
N THR A 67 22.46 -19.25 6.59
CA THR A 67 23.58 -18.97 5.67
C THR A 67 23.37 -17.61 5.00
N HIS A 68 24.36 -16.73 5.22
CA HIS A 68 24.46 -15.31 4.87
C HIS A 68 23.57 -14.36 5.69
N PRO A 69 24.15 -13.66 6.68
CA PRO A 69 23.45 -12.56 7.35
C PRO A 69 23.27 -11.42 6.34
N VAL A 70 22.01 -11.12 6.00
CA VAL A 70 21.70 -9.75 5.60
C VAL A 70 21.83 -8.95 6.88
N GLU A 71 22.87 -8.11 6.97
CA GLU A 71 22.96 -7.11 8.04
C GLU A 71 21.81 -6.12 7.84
N PHE A 72 20.66 -6.47 8.40
CA PHE A 72 19.66 -5.49 8.75
C PHE A 72 20.21 -4.75 9.95
N SER A 73 20.81 -3.59 9.73
CA SER A 73 20.96 -2.59 10.79
C SER A 73 19.55 -2.06 11.08
N VAL A 74 18.74 -2.86 11.78
CA VAL A 74 17.72 -2.28 12.63
C VAL A 74 18.53 -1.65 13.75
N ASP A 75 18.57 -0.32 13.81
CA ASP A 75 19.04 0.34 15.02
C ASP A 75 18.08 -0.09 16.14
N ASP A 76 18.39 -1.17 16.84
CA ASP A 76 17.66 -1.65 18.01
C ASP A 76 17.70 -0.62 19.16
N ASN A 77 18.56 0.40 19.02
CA ASN A 77 18.63 1.58 19.88
C ASN A 77 17.77 2.78 19.41
N ALA A 78 17.10 2.70 18.26
CA ALA A 78 16.05 3.65 17.90
C ALA A 78 14.80 3.33 18.71
N THR A 79 14.89 3.54 20.03
CA THR A 79 13.73 3.93 20.83
C THR A 79 12.91 4.90 20.00
N MET A 80 11.58 4.74 19.96
CA MET A 80 10.72 5.72 19.33
C MET A 80 10.82 7.03 20.11
N THR A 81 11.86 7.81 19.85
CA THR A 81 12.17 9.07 20.54
C THR A 81 11.26 10.19 20.08
N ASP A 82 10.59 10.01 18.95
CA ASP A 82 9.66 10.98 18.40
C ASP A 82 8.22 10.51 18.65
N PRO A 83 7.48 11.18 19.56
CA PRO A 83 6.13 10.78 19.95
C PRO A 83 5.12 10.90 18.80
N ASP A 84 5.45 11.64 17.73
CA ASP A 84 4.54 11.81 16.61
C ASP A 84 4.57 10.61 15.66
N VAL A 85 5.58 9.73 15.72
CA VAL A 85 5.64 8.56 14.85
C VAL A 85 4.77 7.44 15.45
N VAL A 86 3.74 7.04 14.72
CA VAL A 86 2.75 6.04 15.19
C VAL A 86 2.92 4.68 14.51
N TYR A 87 3.63 4.62 13.38
CA TYR A 87 3.86 3.39 12.64
C TYR A 87 5.10 3.47 11.77
N ARG A 88 5.85 2.36 11.71
CA ARG A 88 6.96 2.14 10.78
C ARG A 88 6.88 0.74 10.19
N CYS A 89 7.09 0.63 8.90
CA CYS A 89 7.18 -0.65 8.20
C CYS A 89 8.28 -0.59 7.14
N PRO A 90 9.28 -1.49 7.20
CA PRO A 90 10.25 -1.63 6.13
C PRO A 90 9.56 -1.95 4.79
N ILE A 91 10.07 -1.40 3.69
CA ILE A 91 9.70 -1.84 2.35
C ILE A 91 10.32 -3.21 2.12
N ILE A 92 9.49 -4.25 2.14
CA ILE A 92 9.93 -5.66 2.08
C ILE A 92 10.06 -6.17 0.65
N LEU A 93 9.34 -5.54 -0.30
CA LEU A 93 9.45 -5.82 -1.72
C LEU A 93 10.40 -4.82 -2.36
N GLU A 94 11.21 -5.26 -3.31
CA GLU A 94 12.07 -4.36 -4.08
C GLU A 94 11.25 -3.22 -4.73
N PRO A 95 11.59 -1.94 -4.54
CA PRO A 95 10.86 -0.86 -5.20
C PRO A 95 11.15 -0.84 -6.71
N ARG A 96 10.18 -1.27 -7.50
CA ARG A 96 10.14 -1.16 -8.97
C ARG A 96 8.75 -0.72 -9.44
N ASP A 97 8.64 -0.46 -10.74
CA ASP A 97 7.35 -0.15 -11.38
C ASP A 97 6.29 -1.19 -11.00
N GLY A 98 5.11 -0.72 -10.61
CA GLY A 98 3.98 -1.54 -10.17
C GLY A 98 3.95 -1.84 -8.67
N LEU A 99 4.98 -1.53 -7.88
CA LEU A 99 4.91 -1.71 -6.42
C LEU A 99 3.84 -0.79 -5.84
N SER A 100 2.91 -1.35 -5.07
CA SER A 100 1.85 -0.64 -4.36
C SER A 100 2.01 -0.81 -2.87
N VAL A 101 1.99 0.31 -2.16
CA VAL A 101 1.94 0.38 -0.70
C VAL A 101 0.56 0.90 -0.31
N ARG A 102 -0.16 0.12 0.49
CA ARG A 102 -1.45 0.53 1.05
C ARG A 102 -1.32 0.74 2.53
N VAL A 103 -1.77 1.90 3.00
CA VAL A 103 -1.80 2.26 4.42
C VAL A 103 -3.24 2.41 4.83
N LEU A 104 -3.62 1.67 5.87
CA LEU A 104 -4.94 1.69 6.49
C LEU A 104 -4.79 2.17 7.92
N GLY A 105 -5.80 2.84 8.46
CA GLY A 105 -5.85 3.24 9.85
C GLY A 105 -7.13 4.00 10.18
N GLU A 106 -7.19 4.55 11.38
CA GLU A 106 -8.31 5.37 11.86
C GLU A 106 -7.84 6.79 12.17
N ILE A 107 -8.61 7.77 11.70
CA ILE A 107 -8.34 9.19 11.92
C ILE A 107 -8.88 9.58 13.28
N LEU A 108 -8.06 10.22 14.13
CA LEU A 108 -8.54 10.70 15.42
C LEU A 108 -9.68 11.73 15.27
N PRO A 109 -10.66 11.75 16.18
CA PRO A 109 -11.73 12.77 16.19
C PRO A 109 -11.21 14.21 16.24
N THR A 110 -10.00 14.42 16.76
CA THR A 110 -9.33 15.72 16.89
C THR A 110 -8.30 15.99 15.79
N CYS A 111 -8.25 15.15 14.75
CA CYS A 111 -7.17 15.21 13.76
C CYS A 111 -7.10 16.56 13.05
N GLU A 112 -5.94 17.20 13.19
CA GLU A 112 -5.53 18.37 12.42
C GLU A 112 -4.79 17.91 11.17
N ARG A 113 -3.83 16.98 11.34
CA ARG A 113 -3.07 16.41 10.23
C ARG A 113 -2.42 15.09 10.61
N PHE A 114 -2.14 14.29 9.59
CA PHE A 114 -1.24 13.14 9.69
C PHE A 114 -0.39 13.04 8.43
N SER A 115 0.66 12.23 8.46
CA SER A 115 1.52 12.05 7.28
C SER A 115 1.91 10.60 7.06
N ILE A 116 2.04 10.23 5.79
CA ILE A 116 2.66 8.99 5.33
C ILE A 116 3.94 9.37 4.59
N ASN A 117 5.06 8.80 4.99
CA ASN A 117 6.39 9.15 4.49
C ASN A 117 7.06 7.91 3.89
N LEU A 118 7.53 8.03 2.65
CA LEU A 118 8.42 7.06 2.01
C LEU A 118 9.86 7.48 2.27
N VAL A 119 10.51 6.80 3.21
CA VAL A 119 11.81 7.18 3.78
C VAL A 119 12.94 6.38 3.11
N LEU A 120 14.03 7.07 2.80
CA LEU A 120 15.29 6.51 2.29
C LEU A 120 16.23 6.17 3.44
N ASN A 121 17.11 5.20 3.22
CA ASN A 121 18.21 4.93 4.14
C ASN A 121 19.38 5.90 3.89
N THR A 122 19.25 7.11 4.41
CA THR A 122 20.26 8.18 4.39
C THR A 122 20.48 8.67 5.82
N PRO A 123 21.64 9.26 6.15
CA PRO A 123 21.90 9.81 7.49
C PRO A 123 20.81 10.79 7.95
N GLU A 124 20.31 11.63 7.03
CA GLU A 124 19.30 12.67 7.29
C GLU A 124 17.86 12.14 7.27
N ARG A 125 17.68 10.85 6.97
CA ARG A 125 16.40 10.16 6.78
C ARG A 125 15.51 10.88 5.77
N ASP A 126 16.07 11.14 4.60
CA ASP A 126 15.39 11.80 3.49
C ASP A 126 14.07 11.11 3.12
N ILE A 127 13.12 11.94 2.68
CA ILE A 127 11.75 11.52 2.38
C ILE A 127 11.53 11.70 0.88
N ALA A 128 11.43 10.60 0.13
CA ALA A 128 11.11 10.62 -1.30
C ALA A 128 9.71 11.15 -1.55
N LEU A 129 8.75 10.74 -0.73
CA LEU A 129 7.37 11.20 -0.80
C LEU A 129 6.83 11.40 0.62
N HIS A 130 6.38 12.62 0.89
CA HIS A 130 5.58 12.99 2.03
C HIS A 130 4.14 13.18 1.56
N VAL A 131 3.19 12.43 2.10
CA VAL A 131 1.76 12.63 1.86
C VAL A 131 1.15 13.13 3.17
N ASN A 132 0.66 14.37 3.20
CA ASN A 132 0.18 15.02 4.41
C ASN A 132 -1.23 15.58 4.22
N PRO A 133 -2.26 14.77 4.50
CA PRO A 133 -3.62 15.28 4.66
C PRO A 133 -3.69 16.29 5.80
N ARG A 134 -4.24 17.47 5.52
CA ARG A 134 -4.55 18.51 6.51
C ARG A 134 -6.06 18.71 6.52
N LEU A 135 -6.71 18.18 7.56
CA LEU A 135 -8.17 18.03 7.58
C LEU A 135 -8.93 19.36 7.66
N PRO A 136 -8.51 20.37 8.47
CA PRO A 136 -9.21 21.64 8.51
C PRO A 136 -9.19 22.39 7.17
N GLN A 137 -8.11 22.28 6.40
CA GLN A 137 -7.98 22.93 5.10
C GLN A 137 -8.49 22.07 3.93
N ASN A 138 -8.85 20.81 4.20
CA ASN A 138 -9.37 19.87 3.21
C ASN A 138 -8.49 19.72 1.96
N TYR A 139 -7.17 19.63 2.15
CA TYR A 139 -6.24 19.32 1.07
C TYR A 139 -5.16 18.34 1.53
N ILE A 140 -4.49 17.74 0.55
CA ILE A 140 -3.34 16.87 0.75
C ILE A 140 -2.11 17.58 0.21
N VAL A 141 -1.13 17.81 1.07
CA VAL A 141 0.21 18.26 0.69
C VAL A 141 1.05 17.06 0.28
N ARG A 142 1.76 17.19 -0.83
CA ARG A 142 2.83 16.29 -1.24
C ARG A 142 4.15 17.04 -1.34
N ASN A 143 5.22 16.43 -0.87
CA ASN A 143 6.56 17.02 -0.96
C ASN A 143 7.65 15.93 -0.86
N SER A 144 8.90 16.35 -0.99
CA SER A 144 10.08 15.55 -0.66
C SER A 144 10.97 16.33 0.30
N ARG A 145 11.76 15.62 1.10
CA ARG A 145 12.77 16.20 1.99
C ARG A 145 14.13 15.64 1.63
N VAL A 146 15.09 16.51 1.30
CA VAL A 146 16.44 16.15 0.83
C VAL A 146 17.47 16.86 1.70
N GLY A 147 18.44 16.12 2.24
CA GLY A 147 19.43 16.67 3.17
C GLY A 147 18.79 17.36 4.38
N GLY A 148 17.64 16.85 4.86
CA GLY A 148 16.90 17.49 5.96
C GLY A 148 15.98 18.66 5.55
N VAL A 149 16.04 19.13 4.30
CA VAL A 149 15.33 20.34 3.84
C VAL A 149 14.12 19.99 2.99
N TRP A 150 12.98 20.61 3.26
CA TRP A 150 11.75 20.45 2.47
C TRP A 150 11.84 21.16 1.12
N GLY A 151 11.40 20.49 0.06
CA GLY A 151 11.26 21.11 -1.26
C GLY A 151 9.96 21.91 -1.43
N ASN A 152 9.56 22.14 -2.69
CA ASN A 152 8.32 22.85 -3.02
C ASN A 152 7.08 21.98 -2.74
N GLU A 153 6.11 22.50 -2.00
CA GLU A 153 4.84 21.81 -1.74
C GLU A 153 3.97 21.71 -3.00
N GLU A 154 3.40 20.54 -3.25
CA GLU A 154 2.30 20.33 -4.18
C GLU A 154 1.01 20.10 -3.42
N ARG A 155 -0.04 20.85 -3.75
CA ARG A 155 -1.32 20.81 -3.04
C ARG A 155 -2.39 20.31 -3.98
N THR A 156 -3.12 19.29 -3.55
CA THR A 156 -4.39 18.92 -4.20
C THR A 156 -5.50 19.05 -3.18
N SER A 157 -6.52 19.82 -3.50
CA SER A 157 -7.78 19.79 -2.76
C SER A 157 -8.36 18.38 -2.89
N ALA A 158 -8.53 17.68 -1.77
CA ALA A 158 -9.25 16.43 -1.80
C ALA A 158 -10.71 16.75 -2.18
N LEU A 159 -11.37 15.86 -2.91
CA LEU A 159 -12.83 15.89 -2.95
C LEU A 159 -13.31 15.93 -1.48
N PRO A 160 -14.22 16.85 -1.08
CA PRO A 160 -14.46 17.21 0.32
C PRO A 160 -14.93 16.10 1.28
N PHE A 161 -15.03 14.86 0.81
CA PHE A 161 -15.68 13.75 1.51
C PHE A 161 -14.84 12.47 1.60
N SER A 162 -13.53 12.52 1.31
CA SER A 162 -12.71 11.29 1.29
C SER A 162 -11.93 11.00 2.58
N LEU A 163 -11.79 11.96 3.49
CA LEU A 163 -11.18 11.74 4.82
C LEU A 163 -12.00 12.49 5.88
N HIS A 164 -12.41 11.77 6.92
CA HIS A 164 -13.23 12.31 8.00
C HIS A 164 -12.64 11.97 9.36
N ARG A 165 -12.67 12.94 10.29
CA ARG A 165 -12.32 12.73 11.69
C ARG A 165 -13.16 11.58 12.27
N GLY A 166 -12.53 10.67 13.00
CA GLY A 166 -13.18 9.48 13.57
C GLY A 166 -13.53 8.39 12.55
N SER A 167 -13.08 8.49 11.30
CA SER A 167 -13.33 7.47 10.26
C SER A 167 -12.05 6.73 9.87
N SER A 168 -12.22 5.51 9.38
CA SER A 168 -11.12 4.77 8.78
C SER A 168 -10.70 5.37 7.43
N PHE A 169 -9.44 5.19 7.08
CA PHE A 169 -8.90 5.58 5.77
C PHE A 169 -8.13 4.42 5.13
N ILE A 170 -8.05 4.47 3.80
CA ILE A 170 -7.12 3.70 3.00
C ILE A 170 -6.42 4.67 2.06
N ILE A 171 -5.10 4.77 2.16
CA ILE A 171 -4.28 5.51 1.20
C ILE A 171 -3.41 4.50 0.46
N GLN A 172 -3.54 4.46 -0.86
CA GLN A 172 -2.72 3.64 -1.73
C GLN A 172 -1.70 4.52 -2.45
N ILE A 173 -0.45 4.10 -2.43
CA ILE A 173 0.66 4.74 -3.15
C ILE A 173 1.21 3.71 -4.13
N LEU A 174 0.95 3.91 -5.41
CA LEU A 174 1.51 3.10 -6.50
C LEU A 174 2.79 3.75 -7.02
N PHE A 175 3.85 2.97 -7.11
CA PHE A 175 5.12 3.33 -7.70
C PHE A 175 5.03 3.07 -9.20
N THR A 176 5.18 4.12 -10.00
CA THR A 176 5.34 3.99 -11.45
C THR A 176 6.72 4.48 -11.87
N THR A 177 7.08 4.26 -13.12
CA THR A 177 8.36 4.69 -13.69
C THR A 177 8.53 6.21 -13.61
N SER A 178 7.45 6.99 -13.73
CA SER A 178 7.50 8.46 -13.79
C SER A 178 7.10 9.16 -12.49
N SER A 179 6.24 8.55 -11.67
CA SER A 179 5.65 9.22 -10.50
C SER A 179 5.12 8.23 -9.47
N TYR A 180 4.73 8.75 -8.32
CA TYR A 180 3.82 8.06 -7.41
C TYR A 180 2.37 8.42 -7.76
N LEU A 181 1.50 7.43 -7.94
CA LEU A 181 0.06 7.66 -7.99
C LEU A 181 -0.54 7.44 -6.60
N ILE A 182 -1.34 8.39 -6.14
CA ILE A 182 -1.90 8.41 -4.79
C ILE A 182 -3.42 8.36 -4.87
N SER A 183 -4.00 7.39 -4.17
CA SER A 183 -5.45 7.23 -4.02
C SER A 183 -5.85 7.30 -2.56
N VAL A 184 -7.07 7.78 -2.32
CA VAL A 184 -7.70 7.85 -1.00
C VAL A 184 -9.04 7.16 -1.10
N ASN A 185 -9.27 6.14 -0.27
CA ASN A 185 -10.51 5.37 -0.21
C ASN A 185 -10.98 4.88 -1.60
N GLY A 186 -10.02 4.37 -2.38
CA GLY A 186 -10.26 3.83 -3.73
C GLY A 186 -10.44 4.90 -4.81
N ARG A 187 -10.21 6.18 -4.52
CA ARG A 187 -10.32 7.28 -5.48
C ARG A 187 -8.96 7.90 -5.76
N HIS A 188 -8.57 7.99 -7.03
CA HIS A 188 -7.35 8.71 -7.39
C HIS A 188 -7.47 10.19 -6.98
N VAL A 189 -6.44 10.72 -6.33
CA VAL A 189 -6.41 12.13 -5.89
C VAL A 189 -5.20 12.90 -6.41
N ALA A 190 -4.10 12.22 -6.75
CA ALA A 190 -2.87 12.91 -7.10
C ALA A 190 -1.87 11.98 -7.80
N ALA A 191 -1.05 12.56 -8.67
CA ALA A 191 0.26 12.05 -9.03
C ALA A 191 1.36 12.94 -8.40
N PHE A 192 2.52 12.39 -8.09
CA PHE A 192 3.69 13.14 -7.61
C PHE A 192 4.94 12.66 -8.34
N VAL A 193 5.53 13.51 -9.17
CA VAL A 193 6.72 13.18 -9.96
C VAL A 193 7.90 12.89 -9.03
N HIS A 194 8.66 11.84 -9.35
CA HIS A 194 9.81 11.45 -8.53
C HIS A 194 10.86 12.56 -8.46
N ARG A 195 11.12 13.06 -7.24
CA ARG A 195 12.23 14.00 -6.96
C ARG A 195 13.48 13.30 -6.43
N LEU A 196 13.29 12.09 -5.91
CA LEU A 196 14.34 11.19 -5.43
C LEU A 196 14.16 9.82 -6.08
N PRO A 197 15.23 9.01 -6.23
CA PRO A 197 15.12 7.68 -6.80
C PRO A 197 14.21 6.77 -5.96
N PHE A 198 13.03 6.42 -6.49
CA PHE A 198 12.07 5.59 -5.75
C PHE A 198 12.61 4.19 -5.42
N THR A 199 13.56 3.70 -6.20
CA THR A 199 14.29 2.42 -5.99
C THR A 199 15.06 2.39 -4.66
N LYS A 200 15.36 3.57 -4.09
CA LYS A 200 16.06 3.70 -2.81
C LYS A 200 15.14 3.78 -1.59
N VAL A 201 13.81 3.79 -1.77
CA VAL A 201 12.87 3.83 -0.65
C VAL A 201 12.98 2.53 0.17
N LYS A 202 13.09 2.66 1.48
CA LYS A 202 13.31 1.52 2.40
C LYS A 202 12.26 1.40 3.49
N CYS A 203 11.48 2.44 3.77
CA CYS A 203 10.55 2.42 4.89
C CYS A 203 9.32 3.28 4.61
N VAL A 204 8.16 2.81 5.08
CA VAL A 204 6.94 3.59 5.23
C VAL A 204 6.85 4.03 6.68
N GLU A 205 6.78 5.33 6.92
CA GLU A 205 6.61 5.91 8.25
C GLU A 205 5.33 6.75 8.31
N VAL A 206 4.45 6.46 9.28
CA VAL A 206 3.23 7.24 9.52
C VAL A 206 3.36 8.02 10.81
N ARG A 207 2.93 9.29 10.75
CA ARG A 207 3.03 10.24 11.86
C ARG A 207 1.74 11.05 12.05
N GLY A 208 1.53 11.57 13.25
CA GLY A 208 0.43 12.49 13.58
C GLY A 208 -0.86 11.79 14.01
N ASP A 209 -2.00 12.43 13.74
CA ASP A 209 -3.26 12.17 14.45
C ASP A 209 -4.06 10.95 13.93
N VAL A 210 -3.45 9.78 13.90
CA VAL A 210 -4.07 8.50 13.48
C VAL A 210 -3.69 7.35 14.40
N HIS A 211 -4.53 6.32 14.47
CA HIS A 211 -4.26 5.09 15.22
C HIS A 211 -4.62 3.83 14.43
N ASP A 212 -4.32 2.66 15.00
CA ASP A 212 -4.57 1.34 14.40
C ASP A 212 -4.01 1.19 12.98
N VAL A 213 -2.86 1.84 12.75
CA VAL A 213 -2.23 1.91 11.43
C VAL A 213 -1.65 0.55 11.05
N GLN A 214 -1.93 0.15 9.81
CA GLN A 214 -1.43 -1.06 9.17
C GLN A 214 -1.01 -0.74 7.74
N SER A 215 -0.09 -1.53 7.19
CA SER A 215 0.23 -1.44 5.77
C SER A 215 0.39 -2.81 5.11
N ASP A 216 0.04 -2.87 3.84
CA ASP A 216 0.31 -3.99 2.94
C ASP A 216 1.09 -3.53 1.71
N GLN A 217 1.90 -4.43 1.16
CA GLN A 217 2.77 -4.19 0.01
C GLN A 217 2.57 -5.31 -1.01
N ALA A 218 2.27 -4.95 -2.25
CA ALA A 218 2.08 -5.89 -3.34
C ALA A 218 2.42 -5.24 -4.68
N TYR A 219 2.73 -6.03 -5.69
CA TYR A 219 2.70 -5.54 -7.07
C TYR A 219 1.25 -5.44 -7.51
N ALA A 220 0.80 -4.23 -7.82
CA ALA A 220 -0.58 -3.98 -8.19
C ALA A 220 -0.81 -4.33 -9.66
N GLU A 221 -1.83 -5.14 -9.91
CA GLU A 221 -2.38 -5.36 -11.26
C GLU A 221 -3.35 -4.24 -11.67
N THR A 222 -3.97 -3.58 -10.69
CA THR A 222 -4.98 -2.54 -10.90
C THR A 222 -4.78 -1.36 -9.96
N TYR A 223 -5.15 -0.17 -10.40
CA TYR A 223 -5.07 1.05 -9.61
C TYR A 223 -6.18 2.06 -9.99
N PRO A 224 -6.82 2.71 -9.00
CA PRO A 224 -6.81 2.37 -7.57
C PRO A 224 -7.40 0.98 -7.32
N GLU A 225 -6.92 0.27 -6.29
CA GLU A 225 -7.59 -0.93 -5.82
C GLU A 225 -8.96 -0.52 -5.24
N LEU A 226 -10.02 -0.99 -5.88
CA LEU A 226 -11.38 -0.70 -5.42
C LEU A 226 -11.62 -1.36 -4.07
N VAL A 227 -12.31 -0.63 -3.20
CA VAL A 227 -12.94 -1.26 -2.03
C VAL A 227 -13.91 -2.31 -2.57
N LYS A 228 -13.71 -3.58 -2.21
CA LYS A 228 -14.40 -4.78 -2.74
C LYS A 228 -15.93 -4.76 -2.75
N ASN A 229 -16.55 -3.70 -2.21
CA ASN A 229 -17.99 -3.46 -2.20
C ASN A 229 -18.46 -2.45 -3.26
N SER A 230 -17.59 -1.98 -4.16
CA SER A 230 -17.99 -1.11 -5.27
C SER A 230 -18.22 -1.93 -6.53
N ASN A 231 -19.45 -2.42 -6.73
CA ASN A 231 -19.92 -3.03 -7.98
C ASN A 231 -20.05 -1.99 -9.12
N ARG A 232 -19.08 -1.08 -9.25
CA ARG A 232 -19.13 0.09 -10.14
C ARG A 232 -18.13 0.04 -11.30
N LEU A 233 -17.36 -1.04 -11.45
CA LEU A 233 -16.54 -1.23 -12.65
C LEU A 233 -17.45 -1.46 -13.84
N GLN A 234 -17.52 -0.48 -14.74
CA GLN A 234 -18.15 -0.67 -16.03
C GLN A 234 -17.12 -1.21 -17.01
N THR A 235 -17.49 -2.24 -17.78
CA THR A 235 -16.64 -2.72 -18.87
C THR A 235 -16.65 -1.69 -19.99
N ILE A 236 -15.47 -1.22 -20.39
CA ILE A 236 -15.25 -0.36 -21.55
C ILE A 236 -14.95 -1.26 -22.73
N ARG A 237 -15.87 -1.32 -23.70
CA ARG A 237 -15.72 -2.12 -24.91
C ARG A 237 -14.76 -1.45 -25.89
N HIS A 238 -14.03 -2.28 -26.63
CA HIS A 238 -13.35 -1.80 -27.83
C HIS A 238 -14.40 -1.52 -28.90
N LEU A 239 -14.31 -0.37 -29.55
CA LEU A 239 -15.20 0.05 -30.63
C LEU A 239 -14.37 0.16 -31.91
N ASP A 240 -14.91 -0.36 -33.01
CA ASP A 240 -14.36 -0.14 -34.34
C ASP A 240 -14.78 1.26 -34.86
N ASP A 241 -14.14 1.76 -35.92
CA ASP A 241 -14.33 3.14 -36.40
C ASP A 241 -15.79 3.49 -36.77
N ASP A 242 -16.59 2.47 -37.15
CA ASP A 242 -17.99 2.61 -37.54
C ASP A 242 -18.99 2.44 -36.37
N ASP A 243 -18.52 2.07 -35.18
CA ASP A 243 -19.40 1.83 -34.03
C ASP A 243 -19.87 3.14 -33.37
N ASP A 244 -21.09 3.11 -32.84
CA ASP A 244 -21.63 4.24 -32.05
C ASP A 244 -20.85 4.39 -30.73
N PRO A 245 -20.20 5.54 -30.46
CA PRO A 245 -19.46 5.75 -29.21
C PRO A 245 -20.34 5.64 -27.95
N THR A 246 -21.66 5.76 -28.08
CA THR A 246 -22.61 5.63 -26.98
C THR A 246 -22.89 4.19 -26.57
N VAL A 247 -22.33 3.18 -27.26
CA VAL A 247 -22.44 1.76 -26.84
C VAL A 247 -21.18 1.23 -26.15
N ALA A 248 -20.20 2.10 -25.88
CA ALA A 248 -18.93 1.72 -25.24
C ALA A 248 -19.08 1.17 -23.81
N LEU A 249 -20.22 1.43 -23.15
CA LEU A 249 -20.47 1.08 -21.75
C LEU A 249 -21.63 0.09 -21.62
N SER A 250 -21.51 -0.87 -20.71
CA SER A 250 -22.49 -1.96 -20.54
C SER A 250 -23.84 -1.57 -19.93
N ASP A 251 -23.93 -0.45 -19.20
CA ASP A 251 -25.14 -0.04 -18.45
C ASP A 251 -25.64 1.36 -18.85
N ASN A 252 -26.68 1.42 -19.69
CA ASN A 252 -27.61 2.56 -19.91
C ASN A 252 -27.00 4.00 -20.00
N ASN A 253 -25.76 4.16 -20.44
CA ASN A 253 -25.08 5.45 -20.64
C ASN A 253 -25.04 6.43 -19.46
N LYS A 254 -25.38 5.99 -18.24
CA LYS A 254 -25.33 6.86 -17.07
C LYS A 254 -23.94 6.80 -16.45
N ILE A 255 -23.07 7.70 -16.93
CA ILE A 255 -21.71 7.86 -16.40
C ILE A 255 -21.80 8.58 -15.05
N HIS A 256 -21.49 7.85 -13.98
CA HIS A 256 -21.34 8.44 -12.66
C HIS A 256 -19.89 8.88 -12.43
N VAL A 257 -19.71 10.12 -11.94
CA VAL A 257 -18.40 10.62 -11.53
C VAL A 257 -18.14 10.39 -10.03
N PRO A 258 -16.90 10.03 -9.63
CA PRO A 258 -15.79 9.61 -10.49
C PRO A 258 -16.10 8.27 -11.18
N PHE A 259 -15.75 8.20 -12.48
CA PHE A 259 -15.97 7.02 -13.32
C PHE A 259 -14.80 6.04 -13.17
N TYR A 260 -15.11 4.75 -13.05
CA TYR A 260 -14.14 3.66 -13.04
C TYR A 260 -14.59 2.61 -14.04
N GLY A 261 -13.70 2.22 -14.95
CA GLY A 261 -13.98 1.17 -15.91
C GLY A 261 -12.78 0.27 -16.15
N SER A 262 -13.06 -0.93 -16.63
CA SER A 262 -12.05 -1.90 -17.05
C SER A 262 -12.19 -2.13 -18.55
N PHE A 263 -11.09 -2.08 -19.29
CA PHE A 263 -11.11 -2.44 -20.70
C PHE A 263 -11.41 -3.93 -20.87
N GLU A 264 -12.29 -4.26 -21.80
CA GLU A 264 -12.61 -5.65 -22.16
C GLU A 264 -11.38 -6.42 -22.67
N SER A 265 -10.45 -5.70 -23.30
CA SER A 265 -9.17 -6.23 -23.74
C SER A 265 -8.00 -5.34 -23.26
N PRO A 266 -6.78 -5.89 -23.09
CA PRO A 266 -5.63 -5.09 -22.69
C PRO A 266 -5.36 -3.92 -23.65
N PHE A 267 -5.01 -2.76 -23.10
CA PHE A 267 -4.62 -1.60 -23.90
C PHE A 267 -3.25 -1.86 -24.54
N ARG A 268 -3.13 -1.69 -25.86
CA ARG A 268 -1.93 -1.99 -26.66
C ARG A 268 -1.43 -0.73 -27.37
N SER A 269 -0.18 -0.77 -27.82
CA SER A 269 0.38 0.28 -28.68
C SER A 269 -0.49 0.46 -29.93
N GLY A 270 -0.86 1.70 -30.24
CA GLY A 270 -1.78 2.04 -31.33
C GLY A 270 -3.25 2.17 -30.92
N HIS A 271 -3.66 1.71 -29.73
CA HIS A 271 -5.01 1.98 -29.23
C HIS A 271 -5.17 3.47 -28.86
N LEU A 272 -6.35 4.01 -29.13
CA LEU A 272 -6.75 5.38 -28.78
C LEU A 272 -7.85 5.33 -27.71
N LEU A 273 -7.68 6.11 -26.65
CA LEU A 273 -8.73 6.31 -25.64
C LEU A 273 -9.34 7.69 -25.84
N HIS A 274 -10.59 7.72 -26.31
CA HIS A 274 -11.34 8.97 -26.46
C HIS A 274 -12.22 9.21 -25.23
N ILE A 275 -11.95 10.30 -24.50
CA ILE A 275 -12.78 10.77 -23.39
C ILE A 275 -13.55 12.00 -23.88
N ARG A 276 -14.87 11.90 -23.94
CA ARG A 276 -15.78 12.99 -24.33
C ARG A 276 -16.65 13.36 -23.12
N ALA A 277 -16.86 14.66 -22.91
CA ALA A 277 -17.64 15.23 -21.80
C ALA A 277 -18.93 15.87 -22.31
#